data_AF-A0A661B751-F1
#
_entry.id   AF-A0A661B751-F1
#
_cell.length_a   1.000
_cell.length_b   1.000
_cell.length_c   1.000
_cell.angle_alpha   90.00
_cell.angle_beta   90.00
_cell.angle_gamma   90.00
#
_symmetry.space_group_name_H-M   'P 1'
#
loop_
_entity.id
_entity.type
_entity.pdbx_description
1 polymer ?
#
loop_
_entity_poly.entity_id
_entity_poly.type
_entity_poly.pdbx_seq_one_letter_code
_entity_poly.pdbx_strand_id
1 'polypeptide(L)'
;MRKANITEILRQTTLAFCIIFLFSCARIQAPPGGPEDKSPPKIIYTIPAAGTTDVALDTRIEIRFNEYIKKTTGAVVLLPPVENTKIKFKGKRIVIDHAPLTPNTTYRISISTGLKDLRNNALKRAINIAFSTGAALDSFSLSGKIYEGFFPAEETRVHAYIAENGEIPDTLPLQPYAVSWT
;
A
#
# COMPACT_ATOMS: atom_id res chain seq x y z
N MET A 1 -40.27 67.37 35.34
CA MET A 1 -39.62 66.08 35.66
C MET A 1 -40.54 64.94 35.23
N ARG A 2 -40.26 64.28 34.10
CA ARG A 2 -41.07 63.13 33.60
C ARG A 2 -40.83 61.94 34.53
N LYS A 3 -41.86 61.52 35.29
CA LYS A 3 -41.81 60.24 36.03
C LYS A 3 -41.77 59.13 34.99
N ALA A 4 -40.63 58.49 34.82
CA ALA A 4 -40.52 57.35 33.92
C ALA A 4 -41.25 56.15 34.56
N ASN A 5 -42.25 55.59 33.88
CA ASN A 5 -43.00 54.44 34.35
C ASN A 5 -42.10 53.21 34.29
N ILE A 6 -41.57 52.81 35.45
CA ILE A 6 -40.59 51.71 35.64
C ILE A 6 -41.07 50.40 34.99
N THR A 7 -42.37 50.14 34.97
CA THR A 7 -43.00 48.99 34.31
C THR A 7 -42.87 49.00 32.79
N GLU A 8 -42.95 50.18 32.15
CA GLU A 8 -42.73 50.32 30.71
C GLU A 8 -41.26 50.11 30.34
N ILE A 9 -40.33 50.60 31.19
CA ILE A 9 -38.89 50.38 31.02
C ILE A 9 -38.55 48.90 31.16
N LEU A 10 -39.09 48.21 32.18
CA LEU A 10 -38.89 46.77 32.36
C LEU A 10 -39.44 45.95 31.18
N ARG A 11 -40.61 46.33 30.64
CA ARG A 11 -41.22 45.65 29.50
C ARG A 11 -40.38 45.80 28.23
N GLN A 12 -39.89 47.01 27.96
CA GLN A 12 -39.05 47.29 26.79
C GLN A 12 -37.70 46.60 26.86
N THR A 13 -37.05 46.56 28.03
CA THR A 13 -35.76 45.86 28.19
C THR A 13 -35.91 44.35 28.09
N THR A 14 -36.98 43.78 28.63
CA THR A 14 -37.28 42.33 28.51
C THR A 14 -37.53 41.94 27.05
N LEU A 15 -38.29 42.76 26.31
CA LEU A 15 -38.57 42.54 24.90
C LEU A 15 -37.30 42.66 24.04
N ALA A 16 -36.46 43.66 24.31
CA ALA A 16 -35.16 43.83 23.63
C ALA A 16 -34.21 42.66 23.91
N PHE A 17 -34.18 42.14 25.14
CA PHE A 17 -33.37 40.98 25.52
C PHE A 17 -33.82 39.71 24.79
N CYS A 18 -35.13 39.44 24.71
CA CYS A 18 -35.66 38.31 23.94
C CYS A 18 -35.31 38.39 22.44
N ILE A 19 -35.32 39.59 21.85
CA ILE A 19 -34.95 39.78 20.43
C ILE A 19 -33.48 39.45 20.18
N ILE A 20 -32.57 39.79 21.11
CA ILE A 20 -31.13 39.48 20.99
C ILE A 20 -30.88 37.96 20.97
N PHE A 21 -31.65 37.17 21.73
CA PHE A 21 -31.54 35.71 21.72
C PHE A 21 -32.06 35.06 20.43
N LEU A 22 -32.95 35.71 19.69
CA LEU A 22 -33.46 35.21 18.40
C LEU A 22 -32.46 35.39 17.24
N PHE A 23 -31.44 36.24 17.39
CA PHE A 23 -30.38 36.43 16.39
C PHE A 23 -29.12 35.57 16.65
N SER A 24 -29.11 34.75 17.71
CA SER A 24 -28.06 33.75 17.93
C SER A 24 -28.34 32.51 17.09
N CYS A 25 -28.17 32.62 15.77
CA CYS A 25 -28.26 31.47 14.88
C CYS A 25 -27.05 30.54 15.10
N ALA A 26 -27.32 29.26 15.40
CA ALA A 26 -26.34 28.20 15.32
C ALA A 26 -25.73 28.18 13.91
N ARG A 27 -24.42 28.45 13.82
CA ARG A 27 -23.69 28.47 12.55
C ARG A 27 -23.52 27.01 12.08
N ILE A 28 -24.09 26.67 10.93
CA ILE A 28 -23.88 25.34 10.31
C ILE A 28 -22.41 25.27 9.90
N GLN A 29 -21.59 24.64 10.73
CA GLN A 29 -20.22 24.27 10.40
C GLN A 29 -20.21 22.76 10.18
N ALA A 30 -19.53 22.31 9.11
CA ALA A 30 -19.27 20.89 8.93
C ALA A 30 -18.59 20.38 10.22
N PRO A 31 -18.95 19.18 10.71
CA PRO A 31 -18.29 18.63 11.88
C PRO A 31 -16.78 18.63 11.62
N PRO A 32 -15.95 19.11 12.58
CA PRO A 32 -14.51 19.05 12.40
C PRO A 32 -14.14 17.59 12.16
N GLY A 33 -13.52 17.32 11.01
CA GLY A 33 -13.02 15.99 10.69
C GLY A 33 -11.98 15.54 11.71
N GLY A 34 -11.74 14.23 11.77
CA GLY A 34 -10.59 13.71 12.49
C GLY A 34 -9.26 14.23 11.91
N PRO A 35 -8.15 14.05 12.63
CA PRO A 35 -6.83 14.36 12.11
C PRO A 35 -6.57 13.63 10.78
N GLU A 36 -5.79 14.25 9.91
CA GLU A 36 -5.37 13.63 8.65
C GLU A 36 -4.62 12.32 8.92
N ASP A 37 -4.99 11.27 8.21
CA ASP A 37 -4.29 9.99 8.26
C ASP A 37 -3.00 10.07 7.45
N LYS A 38 -1.87 9.89 8.14
CA LYS A 38 -0.51 9.87 7.59
C LYS A 38 0.16 8.51 7.73
N SER A 39 -0.59 7.50 8.16
CA SER A 39 -0.05 6.17 8.40
C SER A 39 0.01 5.38 7.09
N PRO A 40 1.10 4.64 6.84
CA PRO A 40 1.21 3.83 5.64
C PRO A 40 0.43 2.51 5.79
N PRO A 41 0.00 1.90 4.67
CA PRO A 41 -0.70 0.63 4.70
C PRO A 41 0.18 -0.48 5.26
N LYS A 42 -0.43 -1.36 6.05
CA LYS A 42 0.21 -2.50 6.70
C LYS A 42 -0.45 -3.80 6.29
N ILE A 43 0.35 -4.80 5.98
CA ILE A 43 -0.13 -6.15 5.71
C ILE A 43 -0.62 -6.78 7.01
N ILE A 44 -1.84 -7.33 6.99
CA ILE A 44 -2.43 -8.10 8.10
C ILE A 44 -2.11 -9.59 7.93
N TYR A 45 -2.32 -10.12 6.72
CA TYR A 45 -2.01 -11.51 6.40
C TYR A 45 -1.78 -11.71 4.91
N THR A 46 -1.18 -12.84 4.57
CA THR A 46 -0.90 -13.30 3.20
C THR A 46 -1.35 -14.74 3.04
N ILE A 47 -1.77 -15.09 1.83
CA ILE A 47 -2.01 -16.46 1.38
C ILE A 47 -1.17 -16.63 0.10
N PRO A 48 -0.26 -17.62 0.04
CA PRO A 48 0.29 -18.36 1.17
C PRO A 48 0.89 -17.43 2.25
N ALA A 49 0.98 -17.92 3.49
CA ALA A 49 1.67 -17.17 4.53
C ALA A 49 3.17 -17.08 4.21
N ALA A 50 3.82 -15.99 4.61
CA ALA A 50 5.26 -15.82 4.40
C ALA A 50 6.05 -17.01 5.00
N GLY A 51 6.91 -17.60 4.19
CA GLY A 51 7.77 -18.73 4.53
C GLY A 51 7.12 -20.11 4.39
N THR A 52 5.88 -20.20 3.88
CA THR A 52 5.20 -21.50 3.70
C THR A 52 5.90 -22.34 2.61
N THR A 53 6.08 -23.64 2.87
CA THR A 53 6.59 -24.65 1.91
C THR A 53 5.46 -25.59 1.47
N ASP A 54 5.74 -26.44 0.48
CA ASP A 54 4.81 -27.46 -0.03
C ASP A 54 3.45 -26.86 -0.46
N VAL A 55 3.50 -25.62 -0.97
CA VAL A 55 2.32 -24.89 -1.44
C VAL A 55 1.79 -25.55 -2.72
N ALA A 56 0.47 -25.77 -2.77
CA ALA A 56 -0.20 -26.30 -3.94
C ALA A 56 0.00 -25.41 -5.18
N LEU A 57 0.17 -26.03 -6.36
CA LEU A 57 0.49 -25.31 -7.60
C LEU A 57 -0.62 -24.37 -8.07
N ASP A 58 -1.86 -24.64 -7.67
CA ASP A 58 -3.06 -23.85 -7.97
C ASP A 58 -3.52 -22.99 -6.79
N THR A 59 -2.64 -22.80 -5.78
CA THR A 59 -2.97 -22.00 -4.61
C THR A 59 -3.50 -20.61 -4.99
N ARG A 60 -4.44 -20.09 -4.22
CA ARG A 60 -4.79 -18.67 -4.30
C ARG A 60 -3.64 -17.83 -3.74
N ILE A 61 -3.28 -16.76 -4.43
CA ILE A 61 -2.38 -15.73 -3.90
C ILE A 61 -3.17 -14.48 -3.50
N GLU A 62 -3.16 -14.13 -2.21
CA GLU A 62 -3.85 -12.98 -1.63
C GLU A 62 -2.99 -12.25 -0.60
N ILE A 63 -3.03 -10.91 -0.63
CA ILE A 63 -2.38 -10.03 0.34
C ILE A 63 -3.46 -9.12 0.92
N ARG A 64 -3.61 -9.09 2.25
CA ARG A 64 -4.59 -8.23 2.92
C ARG A 64 -3.91 -7.14 3.73
N PHE A 65 -4.48 -5.95 3.66
CA PHE A 65 -4.04 -4.76 4.37
C PHE A 65 -5.06 -4.30 5.42
N ASN A 66 -4.61 -3.49 6.37
CA ASN A 66 -5.44 -2.82 7.38
C ASN A 66 -6.35 -1.73 6.81
N GLU A 67 -5.99 -1.18 5.65
CA GLU A 67 -6.66 -0.06 5.00
C GLU A 67 -6.83 -0.27 3.49
N TYR A 68 -7.53 0.65 2.83
CA TYR A 68 -7.80 0.58 1.40
C TYR A 68 -6.56 0.97 0.59
N ILE A 69 -6.23 0.17 -0.42
CA ILE A 69 -5.05 0.36 -1.26
C ILE A 69 -5.47 0.99 -2.59
N LYS A 70 -4.71 2.00 -3.02
CA LYS A 70 -4.85 2.60 -4.34
C LYS A 70 -4.29 1.65 -5.39
N LYS A 71 -5.01 1.51 -6.51
CA LYS A 71 -4.52 0.72 -7.65
C LYS A 71 -3.25 1.38 -8.20
N THR A 72 -2.14 0.64 -8.17
CA THR A 72 -0.84 1.10 -8.68
C THR A 72 -0.22 0.03 -9.57
N THR A 73 -0.05 0.36 -10.85
CA THR A 73 0.59 -0.52 -11.84
C THR A 73 2.08 -0.70 -11.50
N GLY A 74 2.58 -1.93 -11.58
CA GLY A 74 4.01 -2.24 -11.37
C GLY A 74 4.49 -2.18 -9.90
N ALA A 75 3.61 -1.86 -8.95
CA ALA A 75 3.98 -1.84 -7.52
C ALA A 75 4.04 -3.23 -6.88
N VAL A 76 3.45 -4.24 -7.52
CA VAL A 76 3.43 -5.64 -7.05
C VAL A 76 3.88 -6.54 -8.19
N VAL A 77 4.86 -7.41 -7.91
CA VAL A 77 5.42 -8.36 -8.87
C VAL A 77 5.54 -9.73 -8.21
N LEU A 78 5.12 -10.77 -8.92
CA LEU A 78 5.35 -12.17 -8.57
C LEU A 78 6.58 -12.68 -9.34
N LEU A 79 7.52 -13.27 -8.62
CA LEU A 79 8.79 -13.77 -9.14
C LEU A 79 9.02 -15.22 -8.66
N PRO A 80 9.57 -16.13 -9.47
CA PRO A 80 9.76 -15.95 -10.91
C PRO A 80 8.42 -15.69 -11.63
N PRO A 81 8.46 -15.06 -12.82
CA PRO A 81 7.27 -14.78 -13.61
C PRO A 81 6.44 -16.03 -13.86
N VAL A 82 5.12 -15.91 -13.75
CA VAL A 82 4.16 -16.97 -14.05
C VAL A 82 3.27 -16.54 -15.19
N GLU A 83 2.97 -17.45 -16.10
CA GLU A 83 2.04 -17.18 -17.20
C GLU A 83 0.68 -16.70 -16.69
N ASN A 84 0.04 -15.85 -17.48
CA ASN A 84 -1.28 -15.28 -17.18
C ASN A 84 -1.38 -14.54 -15.83
N THR A 85 -0.26 -14.07 -15.27
CA THR A 85 -0.26 -13.29 -14.02
C THR A 85 -1.07 -12.00 -14.15
N LYS A 86 -2.07 -11.82 -13.28
CA LYS A 86 -2.91 -10.61 -13.21
C LYS A 86 -3.05 -10.10 -11.78
N ILE A 87 -2.58 -8.88 -11.53
CA ILE A 87 -2.69 -8.21 -10.23
C ILE A 87 -4.03 -7.47 -10.13
N LYS A 88 -4.90 -7.91 -9.22
CA LYS A 88 -6.23 -7.33 -8.97
C LYS A 88 -6.30 -6.65 -7.61
N PHE A 89 -6.52 -5.34 -7.63
CA PHE A 89 -6.75 -4.54 -6.42
C PHE A 89 -8.25 -4.57 -6.05
N LYS A 90 -8.56 -5.04 -4.84
CA LYS A 90 -9.92 -5.21 -4.32
C LYS A 90 -10.03 -4.61 -2.91
N GLY A 91 -10.17 -3.28 -2.85
CA GLY A 91 -10.31 -2.54 -1.60
C GLY A 91 -9.07 -2.69 -0.71
N LYS A 92 -9.21 -3.43 0.39
CA LYS A 92 -8.11 -3.74 1.33
C LYS A 92 -7.28 -4.97 0.95
N ARG A 93 -7.47 -5.53 -0.25
CA ARG A 93 -6.85 -6.79 -0.67
C ARG A 93 -6.25 -6.67 -2.06
N ILE A 94 -5.14 -7.37 -2.28
CA ILE A 94 -4.56 -7.63 -3.60
C ILE A 94 -4.68 -9.13 -3.85
N VAL A 95 -5.23 -9.50 -5.01
CA VAL A 95 -5.33 -10.89 -5.47
C VAL A 95 -4.48 -11.03 -6.72
N ILE A 96 -3.66 -12.08 -6.77
CA ILE A 96 -2.81 -12.40 -7.93
C ILE A 96 -3.39 -13.65 -8.56
N ASP A 97 -4.00 -13.51 -9.73
CA ASP A 97 -4.37 -14.67 -10.55
C ASP A 97 -3.15 -15.11 -11.36
N HIS A 98 -2.96 -16.41 -11.53
CA HIS A 98 -1.83 -16.99 -12.27
C HIS A 98 -2.22 -18.35 -12.89
N ALA A 99 -1.47 -18.80 -13.90
CA ALA A 99 -1.46 -20.21 -14.30
C ALA A 99 -0.81 -21.09 -13.22
N PRO A 100 -0.94 -22.42 -13.24
CA PRO A 100 -0.31 -23.29 -12.24
C PRO A 100 1.18 -22.96 -12.03
N LEU A 101 1.60 -22.91 -10.77
CA LEU A 101 2.98 -22.67 -10.38
C LEU A 101 3.89 -23.84 -10.79
N THR A 102 5.17 -23.55 -10.97
CA THR A 102 6.21 -24.55 -11.21
C THR A 102 6.49 -25.33 -9.91
N PRO A 103 6.60 -26.67 -9.94
CA PRO A 103 6.96 -27.45 -8.76
C PRO A 103 8.39 -27.13 -8.28
N ASN A 104 8.68 -27.40 -7.00
CA ASN A 104 10.00 -27.20 -6.38
C ASN A 104 10.60 -25.80 -6.59
N THR A 105 9.76 -24.77 -6.57
CA THR A 105 10.16 -23.40 -6.89
C THR A 105 9.83 -22.46 -5.73
N THR A 106 10.80 -21.62 -5.35
CA THR A 106 10.57 -20.54 -4.39
C THR A 106 10.04 -19.32 -5.13
N TYR A 107 8.84 -18.91 -4.78
CA TYR A 107 8.20 -17.71 -5.27
C TYR A 107 8.36 -16.56 -4.26
N ARG A 108 8.53 -15.36 -4.80
CA ARG A 108 8.56 -14.10 -4.06
C ARG A 108 7.58 -13.11 -4.65
N ILE A 109 6.76 -12.54 -3.79
CA ILE A 109 5.96 -11.36 -4.09
C ILE A 109 6.72 -10.13 -3.60
N SER A 110 7.13 -9.28 -4.53
CA SER A 110 7.79 -8.00 -4.25
C SER A 110 6.77 -6.88 -4.34
N ILE A 111 6.66 -6.09 -3.28
CA ILE A 111 5.82 -4.89 -3.20
C ILE A 111 6.71 -3.67 -3.01
N SER A 112 6.67 -2.72 -3.94
CA SER A 112 7.52 -1.53 -3.91
C SER A 112 6.95 -0.41 -3.04
N THR A 113 7.79 0.58 -2.71
CA THR A 113 7.39 1.83 -2.03
C THR A 113 6.42 2.68 -2.86
N GLY A 114 6.21 2.36 -4.14
CA GLY A 114 5.19 2.99 -4.98
C GLY A 114 3.75 2.63 -4.59
N LEU A 115 3.54 1.56 -3.80
CA LEU A 115 2.22 1.21 -3.28
C LEU A 115 1.74 2.25 -2.26
N LYS A 116 0.53 2.78 -2.48
CA LYS A 116 -0.08 3.82 -1.63
C LYS A 116 -1.49 3.44 -1.19
N ASP A 117 -1.94 4.04 -0.10
CA ASP A 117 -3.34 4.02 0.32
C ASP A 117 -4.19 5.05 -0.45
N LEU A 118 -5.46 5.20 -0.07
CA LEU A 118 -6.36 6.22 -0.63
C LEU A 118 -6.09 7.65 -0.15
N ARG A 119 -5.17 7.86 0.80
CA ARG A 119 -4.72 9.17 1.29
C ARG A 119 -3.33 9.55 0.77
N ASN A 120 -2.77 8.74 -0.13
CA ASN A 120 -1.44 8.87 -0.74
C ASN A 120 -0.26 8.62 0.22
N ASN A 121 -0.50 7.96 1.35
CA ASN A 121 0.55 7.44 2.22
C ASN A 121 1.21 6.23 1.54
N ALA A 122 2.51 6.34 1.29
CA ALA A 122 3.31 5.32 0.65
C ALA A 122 3.87 4.31 1.67
N LEU A 123 4.12 3.08 1.23
CA LEU A 123 4.93 2.14 2.01
C LEU A 123 6.30 2.75 2.31
N LYS A 124 6.74 2.65 3.57
CA LYS A 124 8.04 3.18 4.00
C LYS A 124 9.23 2.40 3.45
N ARG A 125 9.03 1.11 3.16
CA ARG A 125 10.05 0.19 2.63
C ARG A 125 9.36 -0.80 1.70
N ALA A 126 10.12 -1.32 0.74
CA ALA A 126 9.66 -2.45 -0.05
C ALA A 126 9.41 -3.67 0.86
N ILE A 127 8.40 -4.46 0.52
CA ILE A 127 8.02 -5.67 1.25
C ILE A 127 8.24 -6.87 0.34
N ASN A 128 8.84 -7.92 0.88
CA ASN A 128 9.06 -9.18 0.19
C ASN A 128 8.38 -10.31 0.97
N ILE A 129 7.55 -11.09 0.28
CA ILE A 129 6.88 -12.27 0.83
C ILE A 129 7.35 -13.46 0.01
N ALA A 130 7.97 -14.44 0.64
CA ALA A 130 8.43 -15.66 -0.02
C ALA A 130 7.59 -16.87 0.40
N PHE A 131 7.41 -17.83 -0.50
CA PHE A 131 6.84 -19.16 -0.24
C PHE A 131 7.41 -20.16 -1.26
N SER A 132 7.28 -21.46 -1.04
CA SER A 132 7.79 -22.49 -1.94
C SER A 132 6.75 -23.55 -2.25
N THR A 133 6.74 -24.00 -3.51
CA THR A 133 6.00 -25.20 -3.95
C THR A 133 6.77 -26.49 -3.67
N GLY A 134 8.02 -26.39 -3.22
CA GLY A 134 8.81 -27.53 -2.74
C GLY A 134 8.99 -27.51 -1.23
N ALA A 135 9.77 -28.47 -0.75
CA ALA A 135 10.00 -28.71 0.68
C ALA A 135 10.88 -27.66 1.40
N ALA A 136 11.48 -26.73 0.66
CA ALA A 136 12.36 -25.70 1.22
C ALA A 136 12.26 -24.39 0.44
N LEU A 137 12.60 -23.29 1.14
CA LEU A 137 12.84 -21.99 0.52
C LEU A 137 14.30 -21.94 0.05
N ASP A 138 14.50 -21.48 -1.18
CA ASP A 138 15.82 -21.08 -1.65
C ASP A 138 16.25 -19.80 -0.92
N SER A 139 17.42 -19.84 -0.29
CA SER A 139 17.99 -18.73 0.48
C SER A 139 19.10 -18.00 -0.27
N PHE A 140 19.32 -18.28 -1.55
CA PHE A 140 20.42 -17.69 -2.32
C PHE A 140 20.49 -16.17 -2.15
N SER A 141 21.63 -15.68 -1.64
CA SER A 141 21.87 -14.27 -1.38
C SER A 141 23.05 -13.77 -2.20
N LEU A 142 22.84 -12.68 -2.93
CA LEU A 142 23.89 -11.94 -3.62
C LEU A 142 24.00 -10.54 -2.99
N SER A 143 25.21 -10.14 -2.60
CA SER A 143 25.49 -8.83 -1.99
C SER A 143 26.65 -8.14 -2.69
N GLY A 144 26.55 -6.82 -2.86
CA GLY A 144 27.59 -6.00 -3.47
C GLY A 144 27.27 -4.51 -3.36
N LYS A 145 28.14 -3.67 -3.94
CA LYS A 145 27.92 -2.22 -4.07
C LYS A 145 27.88 -1.88 -5.55
N ILE A 146 26.96 -1.00 -5.93
CA ILE A 146 26.80 -0.52 -7.30
C ILE A 146 27.37 0.89 -7.37
N TYR A 147 28.17 1.16 -8.39
CA TYR A 147 28.80 2.46 -8.59
C TYR A 147 28.48 2.99 -9.98
N GLU A 148 28.21 4.28 -10.09
CA GLU A 148 28.23 5.04 -11.33
C GLU A 148 29.51 5.90 -11.35
N GLY A 149 30.52 5.42 -12.08
CA GLY A 149 31.88 5.96 -11.97
C GLY A 149 32.48 5.71 -10.58
N PHE A 150 32.81 6.80 -9.87
CA PHE A 150 33.39 6.75 -8.51
C PHE A 150 32.34 6.93 -7.40
N PHE A 151 31.07 7.18 -7.73
CA PHE A 151 30.02 7.43 -6.75
C PHE A 151 29.10 6.20 -6.61
N PRO A 152 28.59 5.90 -5.40
CA PRO A 152 27.55 4.90 -5.23
C PRO A 152 26.33 5.25 -6.10
N ALA A 153 25.78 4.26 -6.81
CA ALA A 153 24.59 4.47 -7.61
C ALA A 153 23.36 4.62 -6.68
N GLU A 154 22.50 5.59 -6.98
CA GLU A 154 21.23 5.79 -6.29
C GLU A 154 20.06 5.27 -7.15
N GLU A 155 18.94 4.91 -6.50
CA GLU A 155 17.69 4.45 -7.15
C GLU A 155 17.85 3.29 -8.15
N THR A 156 18.83 2.41 -7.94
CA THR A 156 19.14 1.35 -8.90
C THR A 156 18.21 0.14 -8.75
N ARG A 157 17.79 -0.41 -9.89
CA ARG A 157 17.15 -1.72 -9.98
C ARG A 157 18.16 -2.77 -10.40
N VAL A 158 18.24 -3.85 -9.63
CA VAL A 158 19.06 -5.01 -9.98
C VAL A 158 18.14 -6.14 -10.45
N HIS A 159 18.37 -6.63 -11.66
CA HIS A 159 17.65 -7.73 -12.25
C HIS A 159 18.59 -8.93 -12.38
N ALA A 160 18.16 -10.10 -11.90
CA ALA A 160 18.87 -11.36 -12.08
C ALA A 160 18.15 -12.20 -13.14
N TYR A 161 18.92 -12.79 -14.06
CA TYR A 161 18.42 -13.68 -15.11
C TYR A 161 19.09 -15.04 -14.97
N ILE A 162 18.41 -16.10 -15.40
CA ILE A 162 19.02 -17.43 -15.47
C ILE A 162 19.87 -17.48 -16.74
N ALA A 163 21.15 -17.82 -16.58
CA ALA A 163 22.05 -18.09 -17.70
C ALA A 163 21.75 -19.49 -18.24
N GLU A 164 21.53 -19.62 -19.55
CA GLU A 164 21.43 -20.91 -20.22
C GLU A 164 22.83 -21.33 -20.69
N ASN A 165 23.28 -22.51 -20.28
CA ASN A 165 24.59 -23.07 -20.66
C ASN A 165 25.81 -22.17 -20.39
N GLY A 166 25.71 -21.26 -19.42
CA GLY A 166 26.78 -20.32 -19.07
C GLY A 166 26.86 -19.09 -19.98
N GLU A 167 25.95 -18.93 -20.94
CA GLU A 167 25.86 -17.74 -21.78
C GLU A 167 25.04 -16.65 -21.10
N ILE A 168 25.48 -15.39 -21.25
CA ILE A 168 24.73 -14.23 -20.77
C ILE A 168 23.53 -14.04 -21.71
N PRO A 169 22.28 -14.17 -21.23
CA PRO A 169 21.13 -14.07 -22.10
C PRO A 169 20.91 -12.64 -22.57
N ASP A 170 20.31 -12.47 -23.77
CA ASP A 170 19.71 -11.18 -24.13
C ASP A 170 18.57 -10.88 -23.14
N THR A 171 18.73 -9.79 -22.39
CA THR A 171 17.81 -9.43 -21.30
C THR A 171 16.61 -8.62 -21.77
N LEU A 172 16.67 -8.04 -22.98
CA LEU A 172 15.58 -7.21 -23.52
C LEU A 172 14.25 -7.96 -23.66
N PRO A 173 14.21 -9.21 -24.16
CA PRO A 173 12.96 -9.96 -24.28
C PRO A 173 12.56 -10.72 -23.01
N LEU A 174 13.44 -10.82 -22.01
CA LEU A 174 13.24 -11.71 -20.86
C LEU A 174 12.66 -10.98 -19.66
N GLN A 175 11.86 -11.70 -18.89
CA GLN A 175 11.50 -11.26 -17.55
C GLN A 175 12.54 -11.76 -16.54
N PRO A 176 12.96 -10.92 -15.58
CA PRO A 176 13.97 -11.30 -14.61
C PRO A 176 13.45 -12.39 -13.66
N TYR A 177 14.35 -13.29 -13.27
CA TYR A 177 14.12 -14.30 -12.23
C TYR A 177 13.99 -13.65 -10.84
N ALA A 178 14.80 -12.63 -10.56
CA ALA A 178 14.71 -11.85 -9.33
C ALA A 178 14.93 -10.36 -9.60
N VAL A 179 14.21 -9.51 -8.86
CA VAL A 179 14.38 -8.04 -8.89
C VAL A 179 14.63 -7.50 -7.48
N SER A 180 15.67 -6.69 -7.32
CA SER A 180 15.95 -5.96 -6.09
C SER A 180 15.87 -4.44 -6.30
N TRP A 181 15.46 -3.74 -5.26
CA TRP A 181 15.35 -2.29 -5.18
C TRP A 181 16.35 -1.83 -4.13
N THR A 182 17.34 -1.04 -4.53
CA THR A 182 18.34 -0.45 -3.61
C THR A 182 18.06 1.02 -3.39
#